data_AF-A0A963Y4Q1-F1
#
_entry.id   AF-A0A963Y4Q1-F1
#
_cell.length_a   1.000
_cell.length_b   1.000
_cell.length_c   1.000
_cell.angle_alpha   90.00
_cell.angle_beta   90.00
_cell.angle_gamma   90.00
#
_symmetry.space_group_name_H-M   'P 1'
#
loop_
_entity.id
_entity.type
_entity.pdbx_description
1 polymer ?
#
loop_
_entity_poly.entity_id
_entity_poly.type
_entity_poly.pdbx_seq_one_letter_code
_entity_poly.pdbx_strand_id
1 'polypeptide(L)'
;KNARHADDPRPLDEACSCPACAGYSRAYLHHVFRTGEIISSMLLTWHNLHYYQDLMEGLRKAIAAGGLDAFVRDFHALRAEGDIEPI
;
A
#
# COMPACT_ATOMS: atom_id res chain seq x y z
N LYS A 1 4.10 -12.40 -6.42
CA LYS A 1 3.92 -13.79 -6.93
C LYS A 1 2.48 -14.09 -7.38
N ASN A 2 1.45 -13.41 -6.87
CA ASN A 2 0.07 -13.63 -7.35
C ASN A 2 -0.07 -13.15 -8.80
N ALA A 3 -0.62 -14.01 -9.68
CA ALA A 3 -0.74 -13.76 -11.10
C ALA A 3 -1.66 -12.57 -11.43
N ARG A 4 -2.60 -12.23 -10.55
CA ARG A 4 -3.53 -11.10 -10.75
C ARG A 4 -2.84 -9.74 -10.93
N HIS A 5 -1.58 -9.63 -10.53
CA HIS A 5 -0.80 -8.40 -10.64
C HIS A 5 0.13 -8.38 -11.85
N ALA A 6 0.19 -9.44 -12.66
CA ALA A 6 1.18 -9.57 -13.72
C ALA A 6 1.07 -8.45 -14.77
N ASP A 7 -0.16 -8.06 -15.10
CA ASP A 7 -0.47 -7.04 -16.11
C ASP A 7 -1.20 -5.82 -15.51
N ASP A 8 -1.15 -5.62 -14.18
CA ASP A 8 -1.81 -4.51 -13.50
C ASP A 8 -0.96 -3.23 -13.63
N PRO A 9 -1.38 -2.21 -14.42
CA PRO A 9 -0.59 -1.00 -14.65
C PRO A 9 -0.67 -0.02 -13.47
N ARG A 10 -1.58 -0.24 -12.51
CA ARG A 10 -1.76 0.64 -11.35
C ARG A 10 -0.55 0.58 -10.41
N PRO A 11 -0.31 1.64 -9.61
CA PRO A 11 0.70 1.60 -8.54
C PRO A 11 0.29 0.62 -7.43
N LEU A 12 1.19 0.37 -6.45
CA LEU A 12 0.83 -0.45 -5.27
C LEU A 12 -0.40 0.11 -4.54
N ASP A 13 -0.49 1.43 -4.44
CA ASP A 13 -1.57 2.15 -3.79
C ASP A 13 -1.68 3.54 -4.44
N GLU A 14 -2.87 3.89 -4.94
CA GLU A 14 -3.15 5.16 -5.62
C GLU A 14 -3.21 6.36 -4.66
N ALA A 15 -3.43 6.11 -3.36
CA ALA A 15 -3.44 7.14 -2.33
C ALA A 15 -2.04 7.37 -1.71
N CYS A 16 -1.07 6.53 -2.04
CA CYS A 16 0.27 6.58 -1.45
C CYS A 16 1.21 7.50 -2.22
N SER A 17 1.86 8.42 -1.50
CA SER A 17 2.79 9.40 -2.09
C SER A 17 4.25 8.92 -2.16
N CYS A 18 4.54 7.68 -1.76
CA CYS A 18 5.92 7.20 -1.74
C CYS A 18 6.49 7.06 -3.17
N PRO A 19 7.82 7.16 -3.35
CA PRO A 19 8.44 7.01 -4.67
C PRO A 19 8.21 5.66 -5.36
N ALA A 20 7.92 4.60 -4.61
CA ALA A 20 7.51 3.33 -5.21
C ALA A 20 6.15 3.44 -5.91
N CYS A 21 5.15 4.08 -5.29
CA CYS A 21 3.83 4.29 -5.87
C CYS A 21 3.80 5.36 -6.96
N ALA A 22 4.69 6.36 -6.90
CA ALA A 22 4.74 7.42 -7.90
C ALA A 22 5.36 6.99 -9.24
N GLY A 23 6.27 5.99 -9.23
CA GLY A 23 7.10 5.65 -10.38
C GLY A 23 6.94 4.24 -10.94
N TYR A 24 6.26 3.32 -10.21
CA TYR A 24 6.27 1.91 -10.55
C TYR A 24 4.88 1.28 -10.45
N SER A 25 4.57 0.41 -11.42
CA SER A 25 3.33 -0.36 -11.44
C SER A 25 3.45 -1.66 -10.66
N ARG A 26 2.29 -2.24 -10.31
CA ARG A 26 2.17 -3.61 -9.78
C ARG A 26 2.72 -4.64 -10.75
N ALA A 27 2.51 -4.47 -12.06
CA ALA A 27 3.10 -5.30 -13.10
C ALA A 27 4.64 -5.30 -13.04
N TYR A 28 5.25 -4.12 -12.93
CA TYR A 28 6.70 -4.00 -12.80
C TYR A 28 7.20 -4.67 -11.52
N LEU A 29 6.58 -4.40 -10.38
CA LEU A 29 6.93 -5.03 -9.10
C LEU A 29 6.75 -6.55 -9.14
N HIS A 30 5.69 -7.03 -9.78
CA HIS A 30 5.47 -8.45 -10.00
C HIS A 30 6.61 -9.07 -10.81
N HIS A 31 7.06 -8.39 -11.88
CA HIS A 31 8.20 -8.81 -12.68
C HIS A 31 9.49 -8.88 -11.87
N VAL A 32 9.94 -7.77 -11.26
CA VAL A 32 11.23 -7.72 -10.54
C VAL A 32 11.26 -8.63 -9.32
N PHE A 33 10.11 -8.86 -8.67
CA PHE A 33 10.01 -9.83 -7.58
C PHE A 33 10.16 -11.28 -8.09
N ARG A 34 9.62 -11.56 -9.28
CA ARG A 34 9.71 -12.90 -9.89
C ARG A 34 11.09 -13.22 -10.45
N THR A 35 11.81 -12.22 -10.96
CA THR A 35 13.18 -12.37 -11.46
C THR A 35 14.21 -12.38 -10.34
N GLY A 36 13.83 -12.03 -9.11
CA GLY A 36 14.72 -12.05 -7.94
C GLY A 36 15.62 -10.82 -7.84
N GLU A 37 15.23 -9.70 -8.45
CA GLU A 37 16.00 -8.47 -8.44
C GLU A 37 15.84 -7.73 -7.09
N ILE A 38 16.95 -7.22 -6.56
CA ILE A 38 16.99 -6.55 -5.25
C ILE A 38 16.11 -5.30 -5.18
N ILE A 39 15.87 -4.65 -6.32
CA ILE A 39 15.01 -3.47 -6.42
C ILE A 39 13.59 -3.76 -5.93
N SER A 40 13.10 -5.00 -6.07
CA SER A 40 11.81 -5.41 -5.53
C SER A 40 11.74 -5.20 -4.01
N SER A 41 12.75 -5.67 -3.27
CA SER A 41 12.86 -5.50 -1.82
C SER A 41 12.99 -4.03 -1.43
N MET A 42 13.73 -3.24 -2.20
CA MET A 42 13.92 -1.81 -1.94
C MET A 42 12.60 -1.03 -2.08
N LEU A 43 11.88 -1.23 -3.19
CA LEU A 43 10.61 -0.55 -3.46
C LEU A 43 9.53 -0.96 -2.44
N LEU A 44 9.43 -2.25 -2.13
CA LEU A 44 8.48 -2.73 -1.11
C LEU A 44 8.81 -2.20 0.28
N THR A 45 10.11 -2.14 0.65
CA THR A 45 10.53 -1.56 1.93
C THR A 45 10.16 -0.08 1.99
N TRP A 46 10.39 0.67 0.91
CA TRP A 46 10.03 2.08 0.87
C TRP A 46 8.53 2.30 1.05
N HIS A 47 7.71 1.59 0.26
CA HIS A 47 6.26 1.66 0.37
C HIS A 47 5.78 1.31 1.79
N ASN A 48 6.25 0.19 2.33
CA ASN A 48 5.82 -0.26 3.66
C ASN A 48 6.19 0.75 4.75
N LEU A 49 7.42 1.28 4.75
CA LEU A 49 7.83 2.26 5.76
C LEU A 49 7.00 3.53 5.66
N HIS A 50 6.78 4.07 4.46
CA HIS A 50 5.95 5.26 4.28
C HIS A 50 4.51 5.03 4.75
N TYR A 51 3.90 3.92 4.30
CA TYR A 51 2.56 3.52 4.73
C TYR A 51 2.44 3.45 6.27
N TYR A 52 3.41 2.84 6.95
CA TYR A 52 3.39 2.77 8.41
C TYR A 52 3.57 4.15 9.08
N GLN A 53 4.38 5.03 8.52
CA GLN A 53 4.50 6.40 9.03
C GLN A 53 3.17 7.16 8.92
N ASP A 54 2.51 7.08 7.77
CA ASP A 54 1.22 7.74 7.51
C ASP A 54 0.12 7.20 8.41
N LEU A 55 0.03 5.86 8.55
CA LEU A 55 -0.92 5.21 9.46
C LEU A 55 -0.73 5.69 10.90
N MET A 56 0.51 5.71 11.37
CA MET A 56 0.82 6.12 12.74
C MET A 56 0.60 7.62 12.95
N GLU A 57 0.81 8.45 11.94
CA GLU A 57 0.44 9.86 11.97
C GLU A 57 -1.08 10.04 12.08
N GLY A 58 -1.86 9.33 11.27
CA GLY A 58 -3.33 9.33 11.34
C GLY A 58 -3.85 8.91 12.71
N LEU A 59 -3.29 7.84 13.28
CA LEU A 59 -3.62 7.39 14.64
C LEU A 59 -3.31 8.46 15.70
N ARG A 60 -2.14 9.08 15.65
CA ARG A 60 -1.77 10.16 16.58
C ARG A 60 -2.74 11.36 16.49
N LYS A 61 -3.12 11.76 15.28
CA LYS A 61 -4.10 12.83 15.05
C LYS A 61 -5.49 12.45 15.59
N ALA A 62 -5.95 11.23 15.34
CA ALA A 62 -7.25 10.76 15.81
C ALA A 62 -7.31 10.70 17.34
N ILE A 63 -6.24 10.23 18.00
CA ILE A 63 -6.14 10.24 19.46
C ILE A 63 -6.19 11.66 20.00
N ALA A 64 -5.41 12.59 19.43
CA ALA A 64 -5.39 13.99 19.86
C ALA A 64 -6.76 14.69 19.71
N ALA A 65 -7.55 14.28 18.72
CA ALA A 65 -8.90 14.79 18.49
C ALA A 65 -10.01 14.02 19.25
N GLY A 66 -9.68 12.98 20.03
CA GLY A 66 -10.66 12.13 20.71
C GLY A 66 -11.51 11.26 19.77
N GLY A 67 -11.06 11.04 18.53
CA GLY A 67 -11.79 10.35 17.46
C GLY A 67 -11.21 8.99 17.06
N LEU A 68 -10.45 8.32 17.95
CA LEU A 68 -9.77 7.06 17.62
C LEU A 68 -10.73 5.97 17.14
N ASP A 69 -11.88 5.79 17.81
CA ASP A 69 -12.84 4.74 17.45
C ASP A 69 -13.39 4.92 16.03
N ALA A 70 -13.65 6.17 15.64
CA ALA A 70 -14.08 6.50 14.28
C ALA A 70 -12.98 6.17 13.27
N PHE A 71 -11.74 6.59 13.54
CA PHE A 71 -10.59 6.28 12.68
C PHE A 71 -10.40 4.77 12.49
N VAL A 72 -10.47 3.98 13.57
CA VAL A 72 -10.31 2.52 13.51
C VAL A 72 -11.43 1.86 12.72
N ARG A 73 -12.69 2.26 12.94
CA ARG A 73 -13.82 1.74 12.17
C ARG A 73 -13.66 2.03 10.67
N ASP A 74 -13.34 3.26 10.32
CA ASP A 74 -13.21 3.67 8.92
C ASP A 74 -11.99 2.98 8.26
N PHE A 75 -10.88 2.82 9.00
CA PHE A 75 -9.72 2.03 8.57
C PHE A 75 -10.08 0.58 8.24
N HIS A 76 -10.87 -0.09 9.09
CA HIS A 76 -11.30 -1.45 8.82
C HIS A 76 -12.31 -1.54 7.67
N ALA A 77 -13.23 -0.59 7.55
CA ALA A 77 -14.19 -0.53 6.45
C ALA A 77 -13.48 -0.44 5.09
N LEU A 78 -12.54 0.49 4.94
CA LEU A 78 -11.77 0.68 3.70
C LEU A 78 -10.99 -0.59 3.30
N ARG A 79 -10.42 -1.33 4.26
CA ARG A 79 -9.71 -2.58 3.98
C ARG A 79 -10.63 -3.73 3.59
N ALA A 80 -11.88 -3.72 4.06
CA ALA A 80 -12.85 -4.74 3.73
C ALA A 80 -13.37 -4.58 2.29
N GLU A 81 -13.42 -3.35 1.77
CA GLU A 81 -13.75 -3.08 0.37
C GLU A 81 -12.72 -3.71 -0.58
N GLY A 82 -11.43 -3.55 -0.26
CA GLY A 82 -10.34 -3.98 -1.14
C GLY A 82 -10.31 -3.17 -2.44
N ASP A 83 -9.32 -3.45 -3.27
CA ASP A 83 -9.03 -2.69 -4.50
C ASP A 83 -9.02 -3.57 -5.77
N ILE A 84 -9.21 -4.88 -5.58
CA ILE A 84 -9.31 -5.90 -6.62
C ILE A 84 -10.42 -6.87 -6.21
N GLU A 85 -11.22 -7.30 -7.17
CA GLU A 85 -12.24 -8.32 -6.95
C GLU A 85 -11.64 -9.61 -6.32
N PRO A 86 -12.35 -10.23 -5.36
CA PRO A 86 -11.95 -11.52 -4.80
C PRO A 86 -11.87 -12.61 -5.88
N ILE A 87 -10.96 -13.57 -5.69
CA ILE A 87 -10.81 -14.76 -6.55
C ILE A 87 -11.61 -15.91 -5.94
#